data_AF-A0A3S9FNM4-F1
#
_entry.id   AF-A0A3S9FNM4-F1
#
_cell.length_a   1.000
_cell.length_b   1.000
_cell.length_c   1.000
_cell.angle_alpha   90.00
_cell.angle_beta   90.00
_cell.angle_gamma   90.00
#
_symmetry.space_group_name_H-M   'P 1'
#
loop_
_entity.id
_entity.type
_entity.pdbx_description
1 polymer ?
#
loop_
_entity_poly.entity_id
_entity_poly.type
_entity_poly.pdbx_seq_one_letter_code
_entity_poly.pdbx_strand_id
1 'polypeptide(L)'
;MDFSTVNWLAVIVAAVVAWLFGAVWYTGLSKPWLRAAKLDPATMKRSVAPFIVSFIAELIMALVMTLVVGAITGGEPNPLAGVIFGFVLWLGFVATTLSVNHRYEGFGWDLTLIDAGHWLGVLIIIGVVIGWFGAPAAPAG
;
A
#
# COMPACT_ATOMS: atom_id res chain seq x y z
N MET A 1 15.81 -7.60 13.49
CA MET A 1 14.42 -7.88 13.07
C MET A 1 14.28 -9.39 13.01
N ASP A 2 13.46 -9.97 13.89
CA ASP A 2 13.24 -11.42 13.96
C ASP A 2 12.01 -11.81 13.12
N PHE A 3 12.25 -12.43 11.97
CA PHE A 3 11.19 -12.85 11.05
C PHE A 3 10.40 -14.07 11.55
N SER A 4 10.88 -14.78 12.57
CA SER A 4 10.19 -15.95 13.13
C SER A 4 8.91 -15.56 13.88
N THR A 5 8.81 -14.31 14.32
CA THR A 5 7.66 -13.75 15.07
C THR A 5 6.60 -13.11 14.16
N VAL A 6 6.84 -13.07 12.84
CA VAL A 6 5.92 -12.45 11.88
C VAL A 6 4.66 -13.29 11.72
N ASN A 7 3.50 -12.67 11.91
CA ASN A 7 2.23 -13.27 11.51
C ASN A 7 2.06 -13.20 9.98
N TRP A 8 2.52 -14.23 9.29
CA TRP A 8 2.45 -14.31 7.82
C TRP A 8 1.02 -14.30 7.28
N LEU A 9 0.05 -14.80 8.05
CA LEU A 9 -1.36 -14.71 7.65
C LEU A 9 -1.82 -13.26 7.60
N ALA A 10 -1.48 -12.45 8.60
CA ALA A 10 -1.80 -11.02 8.61
C ALA A 10 -1.15 -10.28 7.44
N VAL A 11 0.10 -10.60 7.10
CA VAL A 11 0.81 -10.02 5.94
C VAL A 11 0.08 -10.34 4.63
N ILE A 12 -0.27 -11.61 4.40
CA ILE A 12 -0.96 -12.02 3.17
C ILE A 12 -2.35 -11.39 3.08
N VAL A 13 -3.12 -11.41 4.17
CA VAL A 13 -4.46 -10.80 4.20
C VAL A 13 -4.38 -9.30 3.96
N ALA A 14 -3.43 -8.60 4.59
CA ALA A 14 -3.23 -7.16 4.39
C ALA A 14 -2.97 -6.82 2.91
N ALA A 15 -2.07 -7.57 2.27
CA ALA A 15 -1.76 -7.38 0.86
C ALA A 15 -2.96 -7.69 -0.04
N VAL A 16 -3.71 -8.77 0.22
CA VAL A 16 -4.90 -9.10 -0.60
C VAL A 16 -5.96 -8.02 -0.48
N VAL A 17 -6.27 -7.54 0.73
CA VAL A 17 -7.30 -6.52 0.93
C VAL A 17 -6.90 -5.19 0.29
N ALA A 18 -5.64 -4.77 0.44
CA ALA A 18 -5.13 -3.57 -0.20
C ALA A 18 -5.11 -3.68 -1.73
N TRP A 19 -4.80 -4.86 -2.26
CA TRP A 19 -4.71 -5.08 -3.70
C TRP A 19 -6.08 -5.04 -4.37
N LEU A 20 -7.09 -5.63 -3.70
CA LEU A 20 -8.48 -5.52 -4.10
C LEU A 20 -8.98 -4.06 -4.02
N PHE A 21 -8.55 -3.31 -3.02
CA PHE A 21 -8.83 -1.87 -2.94
C PHE A 21 -8.24 -1.13 -4.14
N GLY A 22 -7.01 -1.44 -4.56
CA GLY A 22 -6.40 -0.86 -5.75
C GLY A 22 -7.21 -1.13 -7.02
N ALA A 23 -7.69 -2.36 -7.19
CA ALA A 23 -8.58 -2.72 -8.29
C ALA A 23 -9.87 -1.89 -8.29
N VAL A 24 -10.51 -1.71 -7.13
CA VAL A 24 -11.71 -0.87 -6.97
C VAL A 24 -11.40 0.59 -7.27
N TRP A 25 -10.30 1.12 -6.74
CA TRP A 25 -9.88 2.51 -6.90
C TRP A 25 -9.68 2.89 -8.37
N TYR A 26 -8.86 2.13 -9.10
CA TYR A 26 -8.56 2.41 -10.50
C TYR A 26 -9.71 2.05 -11.45
N THR A 27 -10.61 1.14 -11.06
CA THR A 27 -11.86 0.92 -11.79
C THR A 27 -12.79 2.14 -11.66
N GLY A 28 -13.00 2.62 -10.43
CA GLY A 28 -13.87 3.77 -10.14
C GLY A 28 -13.35 5.10 -10.70
N LEU A 29 -12.03 5.31 -10.66
CA LEU A 29 -11.35 6.51 -11.15
C LEU A 29 -10.72 6.33 -12.54
N SER A 30 -11.13 5.30 -13.29
CA SER A 30 -10.54 4.95 -14.59
C SER A 30 -10.45 6.13 -15.56
N LYS A 31 -11.54 6.87 -15.78
CA LYS A 31 -11.60 8.02 -16.70
C LYS A 31 -10.63 9.15 -16.32
N PRO A 32 -10.68 9.73 -15.10
CA PRO A 32 -9.75 10.78 -14.71
C PRO A 32 -8.30 10.29 -14.67
N TRP A 33 -8.05 9.04 -14.23
CA TRP A 33 -6.72 8.46 -14.21
C TRP A 33 -6.11 8.34 -15.62
N LEU A 34 -6.84 7.75 -16.57
CA LEU A 34 -6.36 7.61 -17.97
C LEU A 34 -6.01 8.97 -18.60
N ARG A 35 -6.85 9.98 -18.36
CA ARG A 35 -6.59 11.35 -18.83
C ARG A 35 -5.33 11.94 -18.19
N ALA A 36 -5.19 11.82 -16.88
CA ALA A 36 -4.06 12.37 -16.13
C ALA A 36 -2.75 11.66 -16.48
N ALA A 37 -2.80 10.34 -16.69
CA ALA A 37 -1.69 9.49 -17.12
C ALA A 37 -1.40 9.59 -18.63
N LYS A 38 -2.20 10.35 -19.40
CA LYS A 38 -2.08 10.52 -20.86
C LYS A 38 -2.11 9.17 -21.60
N LEU A 39 -2.89 8.22 -21.11
CA LEU A 39 -3.05 6.89 -21.70
C LEU A 39 -4.29 6.83 -22.58
N ASP A 40 -4.14 6.26 -23.78
CA ASP A 40 -5.26 5.95 -24.67
C ASP A 40 -5.69 4.49 -24.52
N PRO A 41 -6.90 4.22 -23.99
CA PRO A 41 -7.44 2.87 -23.85
C PRO A 41 -7.48 2.06 -25.14
N ALA A 42 -7.62 2.71 -26.30
CA ALA A 42 -7.67 2.04 -27.60
C ALA A 42 -6.32 1.41 -27.98
N THR A 43 -5.22 1.91 -27.42
CA THR A 43 -3.86 1.45 -27.73
C THR A 43 -3.27 0.56 -26.62
N MET A 44 -3.92 0.49 -25.45
CA MET A 44 -3.45 -0.29 -24.32
C MET A 44 -3.56 -1.79 -24.58
N LYS A 45 -2.44 -2.50 -24.37
CA LYS A 45 -2.43 -3.96 -24.38
C LYS A 45 -2.89 -4.50 -23.03
N ARG A 46 -3.75 -5.52 -23.05
CA ARG A 46 -4.07 -6.29 -21.84
C ARG A 46 -2.84 -7.08 -21.40
N SER A 47 -2.38 -6.82 -20.18
CA SER A 47 -1.28 -7.55 -19.56
C SER A 47 -1.63 -7.84 -18.11
N VAL A 48 -1.33 -9.06 -17.68
CA VAL A 48 -1.45 -9.47 -16.26
C VAL A 48 -0.24 -9.02 -15.43
N ALA A 49 0.84 -8.58 -16.07
CA ALA A 49 2.08 -8.24 -15.37
C ALA A 49 1.91 -7.13 -14.31
N PRO A 50 1.20 -6.01 -14.57
CA PRO A 50 1.02 -4.97 -13.56
C PRO A 50 0.30 -5.46 -12.30
N PHE A 51 -0.65 -6.38 -12.46
CA PHE A 51 -1.39 -6.99 -11.35
C PHE A 51 -0.49 -7.85 -10.44
N ILE A 52 0.42 -8.62 -11.05
CA ILE A 52 1.40 -9.45 -10.32
C ILE A 52 2.42 -8.55 -9.61
N VAL A 53 2.93 -7.55 -10.32
CA VAL A 53 3.91 -6.60 -9.77
C VAL A 53 3.33 -5.82 -8.60
N SER A 54 2.10 -5.31 -8.72
CA SER A 54 1.45 -4.57 -7.63
C SER A 54 1.20 -5.48 -6.42
N PHE A 55 0.72 -6.70 -6.63
CA PHE A 55 0.49 -7.64 -5.53
C PHE A 55 1.78 -7.99 -4.77
N ILE A 56 2.89 -8.22 -5.48
CA ILE A 56 4.20 -8.46 -4.85
C ILE A 56 4.68 -7.22 -4.10
N ALA A 57 4.52 -6.03 -4.68
CA ALA A 57 4.88 -4.78 -4.01
C ALA A 57 4.08 -4.58 -2.72
N GLU A 58 2.79 -4.87 -2.73
CA GLU A 58 1.92 -4.76 -1.56
C GLU A 58 2.22 -5.81 -0.49
N LEU A 59 2.61 -7.03 -0.87
CA LEU A 59 3.14 -8.03 0.06
C LEU A 59 4.42 -7.54 0.76
N ILE A 60 5.33 -6.93 0.01
CA ILE A 60 6.55 -6.33 0.59
C ILE A 60 6.19 -5.17 1.51
N MET A 61 5.28 -4.30 1.10
CA MET A 61 4.80 -3.20 1.96
C MET A 61 4.17 -3.74 3.25
N ALA A 62 3.33 -4.77 3.18
CA ALA A 62 2.71 -5.39 4.36
C ALA A 62 3.74 -6.03 5.30
N LEU A 63 4.77 -6.68 4.76
CA LEU A 63 5.87 -7.21 5.57
C LEU A 63 6.64 -6.07 6.27
N VAL A 64 7.02 -5.02 5.54
CA VAL A 64 7.72 -3.86 6.11
C VAL A 64 6.86 -3.17 7.16
N MET A 65 5.57 -3.01 6.90
CA MET A 65 4.63 -2.41 7.84
C MET A 65 4.53 -3.24 9.13
N THR A 66 4.52 -4.56 9.03
CA THR A 66 4.52 -5.47 10.19
C THR A 66 5.78 -5.25 11.04
N LEU A 67 6.94 -5.16 10.40
CA LEU A 67 8.21 -4.94 11.08
C LEU A 67 8.29 -3.56 11.75
N VAL A 68 7.85 -2.51 11.05
CA VAL A 68 7.88 -1.13 11.58
C VAL A 68 6.89 -0.96 12.73
N VAL A 69 5.63 -1.37 12.54
CA VAL A 69 4.61 -1.23 13.59
C VAL A 69 5.00 -2.10 14.78
N GLY A 70 5.35 -3.38 14.56
CA GLY A 70 5.75 -4.29 15.63
C GLY A 70 6.97 -3.79 16.42
N ALA A 71 7.97 -3.22 15.75
CA ALA A 71 9.14 -2.66 16.44
C ALA A 71 8.78 -1.46 17.33
N ILE A 72 7.86 -0.61 16.89
CA ILE A 72 7.51 0.62 17.62
C ILE A 72 6.47 0.35 18.72
N THR A 73 5.59 -0.63 18.54
CA THR A 73 4.58 -1.01 19.52
C THR A 73 5.05 -2.13 20.47
N GLY A 74 6.33 -2.52 20.43
CA GLY A 74 6.87 -3.56 21.30
C GLY A 74 6.27 -4.96 21.07
N GLY A 75 5.83 -5.25 19.84
CA GLY A 75 5.18 -6.52 19.48
C GLY A 75 3.66 -6.53 19.66
N GLU A 76 3.06 -5.44 20.16
CA GLU A 76 1.61 -5.32 20.37
C GLU A 76 0.97 -4.30 19.41
N PRO A 77 0.90 -4.60 18.09
CA PRO A 77 0.32 -3.69 17.13
C PRO A 77 -1.18 -3.50 17.42
N ASN A 78 -1.69 -2.29 17.17
CA ASN A 78 -3.13 -1.98 17.24
C ASN A 78 -3.55 -1.18 15.99
N PRO A 79 -4.86 -1.16 15.63
CA PRO A 79 -5.32 -0.50 14.41
C PRO A 79 -4.96 0.99 14.33
N LEU A 80 -5.01 1.71 15.46
CA LEU A 80 -4.68 3.13 15.49
C LEU A 80 -3.21 3.39 15.17
N ALA A 81 -2.30 2.61 15.76
CA ALA A 81 -0.88 2.67 15.42
C ALA A 81 -0.67 2.36 13.92
N GLY A 82 -1.37 1.35 13.41
CA GLY A 82 -1.37 1.01 11.99
C GLY A 82 -1.76 2.18 11.08
N VAL A 83 -2.85 2.89 11.41
CA VAL A 83 -3.29 4.09 10.67
C VAL A 83 -2.25 5.21 10.74
N ILE A 84 -1.73 5.51 11.93
CA ILE A 84 -0.75 6.59 12.13
C ILE A 84 0.51 6.31 11.34
N PHE A 85 1.07 5.11 11.44
CA PHE A 85 2.29 4.77 10.71
C PHE A 85 2.04 4.62 9.21
N GLY A 86 0.89 4.10 8.80
CA GLY A 86 0.49 4.07 7.39
C GLY A 86 0.47 5.48 6.80
N PHE A 87 -0.12 6.45 7.50
CA PHE A 87 -0.13 7.85 7.10
C PHE A 87 1.27 8.49 7.09
N VAL A 88 2.07 8.30 8.14
CA VAL A 88 3.41 8.91 8.25
C VAL A 88 4.36 8.36 7.17
N LEU A 89 4.36 7.04 6.95
CA LEU A 89 5.19 6.43 5.90
C LEU A 89 4.71 6.83 4.51
N TRP A 90 3.39 6.89 4.30
CA TRP A 90 2.82 7.43 3.06
C TRP A 90 3.29 8.86 2.81
N LEU A 91 3.15 9.75 3.80
CA LEU A 91 3.47 11.16 3.65
C LEU A 91 4.97 11.35 3.42
N GLY A 92 5.81 10.67 4.19
CA GLY A 92 7.26 10.81 4.15
C GLY A 92 7.91 10.24 2.89
N PHE A 93 7.42 9.10 2.40
CA PHE A 93 8.08 8.37 1.31
C PHE A 93 7.28 8.26 0.02
N VAL A 94 5.94 8.16 0.08
CA VAL A 94 5.15 7.89 -1.12
C VAL A 94 4.64 9.18 -1.74
N ALA A 95 3.95 10.02 -0.95
CA ALA A 95 3.39 11.28 -1.42
C ALA A 95 4.47 12.23 -1.93
N THR A 96 5.59 12.34 -1.21
CA THR A 96 6.76 13.16 -1.58
C THR A 96 7.38 12.66 -2.88
N THR A 97 7.69 11.36 -2.98
CA THR A 97 8.31 10.78 -4.17
C THR A 97 7.42 10.88 -5.41
N LEU A 98 6.13 10.54 -5.31
CA LEU A 98 5.20 10.69 -6.43
C LEU A 98 5.04 12.15 -6.86
N SER A 99 5.02 13.08 -5.90
CA SER A 99 4.94 14.51 -6.21
C SER A 99 6.14 14.94 -7.05
N VAL A 100 7.35 14.61 -6.61
CA VAL A 100 8.61 14.96 -7.29
C VAL A 100 8.68 14.28 -8.66
N ASN A 101 8.48 12.97 -8.74
CA ASN A 101 8.60 12.22 -9.99
C ASN A 101 7.62 12.73 -11.06
N HIS A 102 6.35 12.89 -10.71
CA HIS A 102 5.34 13.38 -11.66
C HIS A 102 5.64 14.81 -12.12
N ARG A 103 6.28 15.66 -11.29
CA ARG A 103 6.73 17.00 -11.75
C ARG A 103 7.80 16.88 -12.81
N TYR A 104 8.83 16.06 -12.58
CA TYR A 104 9.93 15.87 -13.53
C TYR A 104 9.49 15.16 -14.81
N GLU A 105 8.50 14.28 -14.74
CA GLU A 105 7.91 13.58 -15.88
C GLU A 105 6.91 14.44 -16.69
N GLY A 106 6.60 15.65 -16.21
CA GLY A 106 5.67 16.57 -16.89
C GLY A 106 4.19 16.17 -16.78
N PHE A 107 3.82 15.48 -15.71
CA PHE A 107 2.42 15.19 -15.36
C PHE A 107 1.81 16.29 -14.48
N GLY A 108 0.49 16.43 -14.54
CA GLY A 108 -0.29 17.39 -13.75
C GLY A 108 -0.53 16.92 -12.30
N TRP A 109 -1.00 17.82 -11.42
CA TRP A 109 -1.28 17.44 -10.02
C TRP A 109 -2.40 16.42 -9.88
N ASP A 110 -3.30 16.33 -10.86
CA ASP A 110 -4.37 15.33 -10.90
C ASP A 110 -3.83 13.89 -10.80
N LEU A 111 -2.76 13.56 -11.54
CA LEU A 111 -2.16 12.22 -11.48
C LEU A 111 -1.54 11.97 -10.10
N THR A 112 -0.83 12.96 -9.56
CA THR A 112 -0.26 12.87 -8.21
C THR A 112 -1.34 12.65 -7.16
N LEU A 113 -2.47 13.36 -7.21
CA LEU A 113 -3.55 13.19 -6.24
C LEU A 113 -4.23 11.82 -6.35
N ILE A 114 -4.45 11.32 -7.58
CA ILE A 114 -5.05 10.01 -7.81
C ILE A 114 -4.15 8.89 -7.29
N ASP A 115 -2.87 8.91 -7.65
CA ASP A 115 -1.92 7.85 -7.29
C ASP A 115 -1.50 7.96 -5.82
N ALA A 116 -1.23 9.16 -5.30
CA ALA A 116 -0.94 9.33 -3.88
C ALA A 116 -2.14 8.97 -3.01
N GLY A 117 -3.37 9.31 -3.44
CA GLY A 117 -4.60 8.91 -2.76
C GLY A 117 -4.79 7.39 -2.72
N HIS A 118 -4.53 6.71 -3.85
CA HIS A 118 -4.49 5.24 -3.90
C HIS A 118 -3.54 4.67 -2.85
N TRP A 119 -2.27 5.11 -2.88
CA TRP A 119 -1.26 4.55 -1.98
C TRP A 119 -1.48 4.91 -0.51
N LEU A 120 -2.14 6.03 -0.21
CA LEU A 120 -2.60 6.34 1.14
C LEU A 120 -3.60 5.28 1.62
N GLY A 121 -4.60 4.98 0.79
CA GLY A 121 -5.58 3.94 1.08
C GLY A 121 -4.93 2.57 1.29
N VAL A 122 -4.01 2.18 0.41
CA VAL A 122 -3.23 0.93 0.53
C VAL A 122 -2.50 0.86 1.87
N LEU A 123 -1.72 1.88 2.23
CA LEU A 123 -0.92 1.87 3.46
C LEU A 123 -1.79 1.93 4.73
N ILE A 124 -2.92 2.64 4.70
CA ILE A 124 -3.88 2.64 5.81
C ILE A 124 -4.51 1.25 5.96
N ILE A 125 -4.96 0.62 4.88
CA ILE A 125 -5.57 -0.71 4.91
C ILE A 125 -4.59 -1.74 5.45
N ILE A 126 -3.37 -1.76 4.91
CA ILE A 126 -2.29 -2.63 5.37
C ILE A 126 -2.04 -2.42 6.88
N GLY A 127 -1.89 -1.16 7.29
CA GLY A 127 -1.66 -0.78 8.68
C GLY A 127 -2.79 -1.23 9.61
N VAL A 128 -4.06 -1.03 9.22
CA VAL A 128 -5.23 -1.45 10.01
C VAL A 128 -5.28 -2.97 10.17
N VAL A 129 -5.07 -3.72 9.09
CA VAL A 129 -5.12 -5.20 9.13
C VAL A 129 -4.03 -5.75 10.04
N ILE A 130 -2.80 -5.24 9.91
CA ILE A 130 -1.67 -5.61 10.78
C ILE A 130 -1.92 -5.16 12.22
N GLY A 131 -2.46 -3.96 12.40
CA GLY A 131 -2.87 -3.46 13.72
C GLY A 131 -3.95 -4.33 14.37
N TRP A 132 -4.85 -4.93 13.59
CA TRP A 132 -5.95 -5.71 14.11
C TRP A 132 -5.52 -7.09 14.62
N PHE A 133 -4.66 -7.80 13.87
CA PHE A 133 -4.26 -9.17 14.25
C PHE A 133 -2.83 -9.55 13.85
N GLY A 134 -1.97 -8.60 13.51
CA GLY A 134 -0.58 -8.83 13.14
C GLY A 134 0.37 -9.08 14.32
N ALA A 135 -0.14 -9.12 15.55
CA ALA A 135 0.65 -9.48 16.72
C ALA A 135 1.31 -10.86 16.52
N PRO A 136 2.55 -11.06 17.00
CA PRO A 136 3.20 -12.36 16.97
C PRO A 136 2.30 -13.43 17.59
N ALA A 137 2.29 -14.63 17.01
CA ALA A 137 1.74 -15.78 17.71
C ALA A 137 2.50 -15.92 19.04
N ALA A 138 1.77 -16.02 20.16
CA ALA A 138 2.38 -16.22 21.47
C ALA A 138 3.41 -17.36 21.39
N PRO A 139 4.59 -17.21 22.03
CA PRO A 139 5.59 -18.27 22.00
C PRO A 139 4.94 -19.57 22.48
N ALA A 140 5.08 -20.63 21.69
CA ALA A 140 4.74 -21.97 22.15
C ALA A 140 5.64 -22.24 23.38
N GLY A 141 5.01 -22.25 24.56
CA GLY A 141 5.69 -22.40 25.85
C GLY A 141 6.45 -23.72 25.98
#